data_AF-A0AA43AI88-F1
#
_entry.id   AF-A0AA43AI88-F1
#
_cell.length_a   1.000
_cell.length_b   1.000
_cell.length_c   1.000
_cell.angle_alpha   90.00
_cell.angle_beta   90.00
_cell.angle_gamma   90.00
#
_symmetry.space_group_name_H-M   'P 1'
#
loop_
_entity.id
_entity.type
_entity.pdbx_description
1 polymer ?
#
loop_
_entity_poly.entity_id
_entity_poly.type
_entity_poly.pdbx_seq_one_letter_code
_entity_poly.pdbx_strand_id
1 'polypeptide(L)'
;MTTSAIAISSIICSAGTQFRAFMDEDNVLDMMDLIERGVSFKTPIRLAELNGRLYLTDGFHRIEAYSRLSILDIPAEQCMIVPASSIEEVRVMVIPPFFGALKSRGHAACAKRCFGV
;
A
#
# COMPACT_ATOMS: atom_id res chain seq x y z
N MET A 1 6.71 -23.90 3.54
CA MET A 1 5.47 -23.25 3.09
C MET A 1 5.87 -22.30 1.98
N THR A 2 5.31 -22.45 0.78
CA THR A 2 5.61 -21.53 -0.34
C THR A 2 4.95 -20.19 -0.01
N THR A 3 5.70 -19.29 0.62
CA THR A 3 5.35 -17.87 0.69
C THR A 3 5.36 -17.37 -0.74
N SER A 4 4.19 -17.37 -1.37
CA SER A 4 4.01 -16.72 -2.66
C SER A 4 4.36 -15.25 -2.45
N ALA A 5 5.22 -14.69 -3.29
CA ALA A 5 5.49 -13.26 -3.26
C ALA A 5 4.69 -12.57 -4.39
N ILE A 6 4.39 -11.29 -4.20
CA ILE A 6 3.79 -10.43 -5.22
C ILE A 6 4.89 -9.52 -5.75
N ALA A 7 5.22 -9.67 -7.03
CA ALA A 7 6.15 -8.80 -7.71
C ALA A 7 5.56 -7.39 -7.82
N ILE A 8 6.32 -6.36 -7.40
CA ILE A 8 5.87 -4.97 -7.43
C ILE A 8 5.54 -4.51 -8.85
N SER A 9 6.30 -4.99 -9.84
CA SER A 9 6.07 -4.71 -11.26
C SER A 9 4.71 -5.20 -11.77
N SER A 10 4.07 -6.14 -11.07
CA SER A 10 2.72 -6.62 -11.39
C SER A 10 1.61 -5.71 -10.86
N ILE A 11 1.94 -4.74 -9.99
CA ILE A 11 0.99 -3.87 -9.31
C ILE A 11 0.83 -2.56 -10.08
N ILE A 12 -0.41 -2.29 -10.51
CA ILE A 12 -0.79 -1.04 -11.15
C ILE A 12 -0.97 0.03 -10.07
N CYS A 13 0.08 0.83 -9.87
CA CYS A 13 0.12 1.88 -8.86
C CYS A 13 -0.55 3.20 -9.30
N SER A 14 -0.79 3.39 -10.61
CA SER A 14 -1.40 4.61 -11.15
C SER A 14 -2.34 4.29 -12.31
N ALA A 15 -3.62 4.05 -12.00
CA ALA A 15 -4.68 3.83 -12.98
C ALA A 15 -5.66 5.01 -13.09
N GLY A 16 -5.21 6.23 -12.70
CA GLY A 16 -6.09 7.40 -12.59
C GLY A 16 -7.10 7.31 -11.44
N THR A 17 -6.81 6.46 -10.44
CA THR A 17 -7.69 6.17 -9.30
C THR A 17 -7.22 6.79 -7.98
N GLN A 18 -5.98 7.29 -7.93
CA GLN A 18 -5.37 7.81 -6.70
C GLN A 18 -5.31 9.35 -6.71
N PHE A 19 -6.02 9.98 -5.77
CA PHE A 19 -5.84 11.40 -5.45
C PHE A 19 -4.51 11.57 -4.69
N ARG A 20 -3.43 11.87 -5.43
CA ARG A 20 -2.10 12.10 -4.84
C ARG A 20 -2.07 13.45 -4.13
N ALA A 21 -2.47 13.47 -2.87
CA ALA A 21 -2.18 14.58 -1.97
C ALA A 21 -0.80 14.33 -1.33
N PHE A 22 0.27 14.64 -2.09
CA PHE A 22 1.67 14.71 -1.66
C PHE A 22 2.30 13.40 -1.10
N MET A 23 3.50 13.04 -1.56
CA MET A 23 4.29 11.96 -0.96
C MET A 23 4.99 12.51 0.28
N ASP A 24 4.79 11.90 1.44
CA ASP A 24 5.52 12.29 2.65
C ASP A 24 6.82 11.49 2.75
N GLU A 25 7.93 12.19 2.52
CA GLU A 25 9.27 11.61 2.48
C GLU A 25 9.69 11.00 3.83
N ASP A 26 9.35 11.62 4.95
CA ASP A 26 9.71 11.12 6.29
C ASP A 26 8.99 9.80 6.56
N ASN A 27 7.70 9.72 6.20
CA ASN A 27 6.92 8.49 6.30
C ASN A 27 7.48 7.37 5.41
N VAL A 28 8.00 7.70 4.21
CA VAL A 28 8.63 6.69 3.34
C VAL A 28 9.93 6.17 3.98
N LEU A 29 10.76 7.06 4.52
CA LEU A 29 12.01 6.69 5.21
C LEU A 29 11.75 5.80 6.44
N ASP A 30 10.75 6.13 7.26
CA ASP A 30 10.34 5.30 8.40
C ASP A 30 9.88 3.90 7.95
N MET A 31 9.14 3.82 6.84
CA MET A 31 8.72 2.53 6.27
C MET A 31 9.91 1.73 5.76
N MET A 32 10.91 2.39 5.17
CA MET A 32 12.13 1.74 4.70
C MET A 32 12.90 1.08 5.85
N ASP A 33 13.14 1.80 6.96
CA ASP A 33 13.80 1.23 8.16
C ASP A 33 13.08 -0.03 8.66
N LEU A 34 11.75 0.05 8.75
CA LEU A 34 10.94 -1.06 9.26
C LEU A 34 10.93 -2.27 8.32
N ILE A 35 10.93 -2.05 7.01
CA ILE A 35 11.07 -3.12 6.00
C ILE A 35 12.45 -3.78 6.11
N GLU A 36 13.53 -2.99 6.18
CA GLU A 36 14.90 -3.52 6.31
C GLU A 36 15.08 -4.35 7.59
N ARG A 37 14.40 -3.95 8.68
CA ARG A 37 14.37 -4.68 9.95
C ARG A 37 13.46 -5.91 9.94
N GLY A 38 12.78 -6.20 8.83
CA GLY A 38 11.88 -7.34 8.67
C GLY A 38 10.60 -7.22 9.50
N VAL A 39 10.17 -6.00 9.84
CA VAL A 39 8.97 -5.76 10.63
C VAL A 39 7.74 -5.88 9.73
N SER A 40 6.87 -6.84 10.05
CA SER A 40 5.57 -6.99 9.39
C SER A 40 4.67 -5.78 9.63
N PHE A 41 3.97 -5.32 8.59
CA PHE A 41 2.93 -4.32 8.73
C PHE A 41 1.74 -4.90 9.52
N LYS A 42 1.16 -4.11 10.43
CA LYS A 42 -0.07 -4.46 11.15
C LYS A 42 -1.31 -4.36 10.27
N THR A 43 -1.27 -3.53 9.24
CA THR A 43 -2.30 -3.45 8.20
C THR A 43 -1.73 -4.02 6.91
N PRO A 44 -2.46 -4.81 6.12
CA PRO A 44 -1.96 -5.29 4.83
C PRO A 44 -1.96 -4.16 3.78
N ILE A 45 -1.16 -4.31 2.73
CA ILE A 45 -1.26 -3.55 1.48
C ILE A 45 -2.49 -4.06 0.73
N ARG A 46 -3.41 -3.17 0.35
CA ARG A 46 -4.66 -3.60 -0.31
C ARG A 46 -4.53 -3.47 -1.82
N LEU A 47 -4.86 -4.56 -2.49
CA LEU A 47 -4.86 -4.68 -3.94
C LEU A 47 -6.26 -5.05 -4.39
N ALA A 48 -6.81 -4.33 -5.37
CA ALA A 48 -8.02 -4.75 -6.05
C ALA A 48 -7.65 -5.61 -7.27
N GLU A 49 -8.26 -6.78 -7.40
CA GLU A 49 -8.10 -7.64 -8.58
C GLU A 49 -9.24 -7.36 -9.56
N LEU A 50 -8.90 -7.04 -10.81
CA LEU A 50 -9.87 -6.81 -11.87
C LEU A 50 -9.30 -7.39 -13.16
N ASN A 51 -9.95 -8.43 -13.70
CA ASN A 51 -9.56 -9.11 -14.95
C ASN A 51 -8.09 -9.59 -14.94
N GLY A 52 -7.63 -10.19 -13.85
CA GLY A 52 -6.27 -10.70 -13.68
C GLY A 52 -5.20 -9.63 -13.43
N ARG A 53 -5.60 -8.37 -13.21
CA ARG A 53 -4.70 -7.25 -12.93
C ARG A 53 -4.88 -6.77 -11.50
N LEU A 54 -3.76 -6.43 -10.85
CA LEU A 54 -3.74 -5.94 -9.48
C LEU A 54 -3.61 -4.41 -9.46
N TYR A 55 -4.56 -3.75 -8.82
CA TYR A 55 -4.61 -2.29 -8.68
C TYR A 55 -4.36 -1.90 -7.23
N LEU A 56 -3.43 -0.98 -6.98
CA LEU A 56 -3.14 -0.51 -5.64
C LEU A 56 -4.26 0.38 -5.10
N THR A 57 -4.90 -0.05 -4.00
CA THR A 57 -6.00 0.68 -3.35
C THR A 57 -5.64 1.25 -1.98
N ASP A 58 -4.68 0.65 -1.27
CA ASP A 58 -4.10 1.18 -0.03
C ASP A 58 -2.65 0.71 0.14
N GLY A 59 -1.80 1.53 0.77
CA GLY A 59 -0.39 1.19 1.04
C GLY A 59 0.63 1.83 0.11
N PHE A 60 0.31 2.99 -0.46
CA PHE A 60 1.18 3.73 -1.39
C PHE A 60 2.60 4.00 -0.83
N HIS A 61 2.73 4.51 0.40
CA HIS A 61 4.06 4.71 1.02
C HIS A 61 4.87 3.42 1.17
N ARG A 62 4.20 2.28 1.35
CA ARG A 62 4.86 0.98 1.50
C ARG A 62 5.39 0.47 0.17
N ILE A 63 4.61 0.61 -0.90
CA ILE A 63 5.06 0.31 -2.26
C ILE A 63 6.23 1.21 -2.65
N GLU A 64 6.17 2.49 -2.31
CA GLU A 64 7.29 3.42 -2.54
C GLU A 64 8.55 3.01 -1.76
N ALA A 65 8.41 2.66 -0.48
CA ALA A 65 9.54 2.23 0.34
C ALA A 65 10.20 0.96 -0.22
N TYR A 66 9.43 -0.06 -0.60
CA TYR A 66 9.97 -1.25 -1.26
C TYR A 66 10.70 -0.90 -2.57
N SER A 67 10.10 -0.03 -3.39
CA SER A 67 10.70 0.45 -4.64
C SER A 67 12.05 1.13 -4.41
N ARG A 68 12.16 2.02 -3.41
CA ARG A 68 13.41 2.70 -3.05
C ARG A 68 14.48 1.78 -2.49
N LEU A 69 14.08 0.73 -1.77
CA LEU A 69 14.97 -0.32 -1.29
C LEU A 69 15.38 -1.32 -2.38
N SER A 70 14.89 -1.17 -3.61
CA SER A 70 15.10 -2.13 -4.70
C SER A 70 14.65 -3.56 -4.36
N ILE A 71 13.71 -3.69 -3.43
CA ILE A 71 13.09 -4.98 -3.09
C ILE A 71 11.94 -5.19 -4.07
N LEU A 72 12.03 -6.23 -4.90
CA LEU A 72 11.12 -6.44 -6.02
C LEU A 72 9.87 -7.24 -5.65
N ASP A 73 9.92 -7.93 -4.51
CA ASP A 73 8.96 -8.94 -4.11
C ASP A 73 8.40 -8.60 -2.74
N ILE A 74 7.07 -8.48 -2.67
CA ILE A 74 6.35 -8.27 -1.41
C ILE A 74 5.83 -9.63 -0.93
N PRO A 75 6.06 -10.01 0.34
CA PRO A 75 5.47 -11.24 0.88
C PRO A 75 3.93 -11.20 0.77
N ALA A 76 3.28 -12.24 0.21
CA ALA A 76 1.83 -12.19 -0.01
C ALA A 76 1.02 -12.06 1.29
N GLU A 77 1.56 -12.48 2.44
CA GLU A 77 0.95 -12.28 3.75
C GLU A 77 0.85 -10.80 4.15
N GLN A 78 1.68 -9.93 3.55
CA GLN A 78 1.60 -8.49 3.71
C GLN A 78 0.57 -7.84 2.77
N CYS A 79 -0.10 -8.64 1.94
CA CYS A 79 -1.06 -8.16 0.95
C CYS A 79 -2.47 -8.73 1.21
N MET A 80 -3.47 -7.92 0.88
CA MET A 80 -4.87 -8.32 0.85
C MET A 80 -5.42 -8.04 -0.54
N ILE A 81 -5.74 -9.11 -1.26
CA ILE A 81 -6.36 -9.03 -2.60
C ILE A 81 -7.87 -9.06 -2.44
N VAL A 82 -8.56 -8.09 -3.03
CA VAL A 82 -10.02 -7.97 -3.02
C VAL A 82 -10.51 -7.98 -4.47
N PRO A 83 -11.40 -8.90 -4.87
CA PRO A 83 -11.94 -8.90 -6.22
C PRO A 83 -12.80 -7.66 -6.45
N ALA A 84 -12.69 -7.08 -7.65
CA ALA A 84 -13.49 -5.96 -8.13
C ALA A 84 -14.14 -6.32 -9.48
N SER A 85 -15.37 -5.86 -9.66
CA SER A 85 -16.20 -6.11 -10.85
C SER A 85 -16.06 -5.04 -11.92
N SER A 86 -15.57 -3.85 -11.57
CA SER A 86 -15.36 -2.73 -12.51
C SER A 86 -14.26 -1.79 -12.06
N ILE A 87 -13.82 -0.90 -12.96
CA ILE A 87 -12.83 0.14 -12.64
C ILE A 87 -13.41 1.19 -11.68
N GLU A 88 -14.71 1.44 -11.73
CA GLU A 88 -15.43 2.30 -10.79
C GLU A 88 -15.37 1.72 -9.37
N GLU A 89 -15.52 0.40 -9.22
CA GLU A 89 -15.39 -0.27 -7.94
C GLU A 89 -13.95 -0.16 -7.41
N VAL A 90 -12.96 -0.38 -8.27
CA VAL A 90 -11.53 -0.15 -7.92
C VAL A 90 -11.31 1.27 -7.41
N ARG A 91 -11.91 2.28 -8.05
CA ARG A 91 -11.82 3.69 -7.62
C ARG A 91 -12.46 3.95 -6.25
N VAL A 92 -13.60 3.32 -5.97
CA VAL A 92 -14.27 3.43 -4.66
C VAL A 92 -13.47 2.73 -3.56
N MET A 93 -12.77 1.63 -3.89
CA MET A 93 -11.89 0.93 -2.96
C MET A 93 -10.62 1.71 -2.62
N VAL A 94 -10.18 2.66 -3.46
CA VAL A 94 -9.09 3.57 -3.12
C VAL A 94 -9.54 4.42 -1.94
N ILE A 95 -8.89 4.24 -0.79
CA ILE A 95 -9.18 5.03 0.40
C ILE A 95 -8.80 6.48 0.07
N PRO A 96 -9.74 7.44 0.02
CA PRO A 96 -9.39 8.83 -0.17
C PRO A 96 -8.54 9.28 1.02
N PRO A 97 -7.48 10.09 0.81
CA PRO A 97 -6.70 10.64 1.92
C PRO A 97 -7.58 11.36 2.96
N PHE A 98 -8.76 11.86 2.54
CA PHE A 98 -9.74 12.51 3.41
C PHE A 98 -10.45 11.58 4.43
N PHE A 99 -10.72 10.31 4.11
CA PHE A 99 -11.32 9.37 5.08
C PHE A 99 -10.27 8.77 6.04
N GLY A 100 -8.99 8.80 5.66
CA GLY A 100 -7.87 8.57 6.58
C GLY A 100 -7.67 9.73 7.56
N ALA A 101 -7.79 10.97 7.08
CA ALA A 101 -7.56 12.19 7.86
C ALA A 101 -8.60 12.47 8.95
N LEU A 102 -9.85 12.01 8.80
CA LEU A 102 -10.87 12.21 9.85
C LEU A 102 -10.70 11.29 11.07
N LYS A 103 -9.88 10.22 10.98
CA LYS A 103 -9.60 9.32 12.11
C LYS A 103 -8.23 9.53 12.76
N SER A 104 -7.38 10.39 12.21
CA SER A 104 -6.08 10.62 12.82
C SER A 104 -5.49 11.97 12.44
N ARG A 105 -5.22 12.76 13.46
CA ARG A 105 -4.50 14.04 13.43
C ARG A 105 -3.16 13.88 12.68
N GLY A 106 -3.08 14.42 11.46
CA GLY A 106 -1.82 14.77 10.79
C GLY A 106 -0.95 13.62 10.26
N HIS A 107 0.03 14.02 9.44
CA HIS A 107 1.00 13.21 8.70
C HIS A 107 1.69 12.11 9.53
N ALA A 108 1.83 12.27 10.85
CA ALA A 108 2.39 11.27 11.76
C ALA A 108 1.51 10.00 11.99
N ALA A 109 0.32 9.93 11.40
CA ALA A 109 -0.63 8.85 11.64
C ALA A 109 -0.48 7.63 10.74
N CYS A 110 0.20 7.76 9.60
CA CYS A 110 0.34 6.66 8.64
C CYS A 110 1.24 5.55 9.20
N ALA A 111 2.44 5.89 9.69
CA ALA A 111 3.35 4.96 10.38
C ALA A 111 2.72 4.37 11.65
N LYS A 112 2.09 5.22 12.47
CA LYS A 112 1.32 4.82 13.66
C LYS A 112 0.25 3.78 13.37
N ARG A 113 -0.47 3.92 12.26
CA ARG A 113 -1.53 2.97 11.89
C ARG A 113 -1.00 1.70 11.22
N CYS A 114 0.07 1.81 10.45
CA CYS A 114 0.64 0.67 9.72
C CYS A 114 1.51 -0.22 10.61
N PHE A 115 2.12 0.31 11.67
CA PHE A 115 3.02 -0.43 12.57
C PHE A 115 2.63 -0.37 14.05
N GLY A 116 1.68 0.49 14.43
CA GLY A 116 1.16 0.59 15.80
C GLY A 116 2.22 0.98 16.83
N VAL A 117 3.06 1.96 16.48
CA VAL A 117 4.08 2.59 17.35
C VAL A 117 3.62 3.93 17.87
#